data_AF-A0A1V2RDE3-F1
#
_entry.id   AF-A0A1V2RDE3-F1
#
_cell.length_a   1.000
_cell.length_b   1.000
_cell.length_c   1.000
_cell.angle_alpha   90.00
_cell.angle_beta   90.00
_cell.angle_gamma   90.00
#
_symmetry.space_group_name_H-M   'P 1'
#
loop_
_entity.id
_entity.type
_entity.pdbx_description
1 polymer ?
#
loop_
_entity_poly.entity_id
_entity_poly.type
_entity_poly.pdbx_seq_one_letter_code
_entity_poly.pdbx_strand_id
1 'polypeptide(L)'
;MTRPPRILALWSAPRSRSTAFLRMMVKRGDHTVLHEPFSHLLDFGHATIGEGEARSEEELIAAIRRQATKNPVFFKDTTDFRYEGLLADTEFLREATHTFIVRHPAPVIASHYALNPDVGRDDIGFGRLAEIYDAVHAATGTEPVVISSEDLVADPANTVRTYCDVVGLRFVPAALSWEAGLLPQWQRTSRWHQQTSRTTGFADVGTNYPDTVDNHPLLSDFLQYHLPYFHKLFERRLTPRTGKSVHERTQGSGEMTTEVTDQPDSAKSDCPMCESPISCQDTVLLNEIVECGECRSELEVVSLEPLLLALAPDVEEDWGE
;
A
#
# COMPACT_ATOMS: atom_id res chain seq x y z
N MET A 1 4.96 21.89 24.36
CA MET A 1 4.39 20.98 23.35
C MET A 1 5.38 20.94 22.20
N THR A 2 5.90 19.76 21.87
CA THR A 2 6.77 19.58 20.70
C THR A 2 5.97 19.92 19.44
N ARG A 3 6.55 20.69 18.52
CA ARG A 3 5.92 21.04 17.25
C ARG A 3 5.75 19.74 16.44
N PRO A 4 4.60 19.51 15.78
CA PRO A 4 4.39 18.30 14.99
C PRO A 4 5.45 18.17 13.89
N PRO A 5 5.84 16.95 13.53
CA PRO A 5 6.87 16.72 12.52
C PRO A 5 6.45 17.33 11.19
N ARG A 6 7.42 17.92 10.48
CA ARG A 6 7.18 18.52 9.17
C ARG A 6 7.39 17.54 8.02
N ILE A 7 8.16 16.48 8.25
CA ILE A 7 8.44 15.42 7.28
C ILE A 7 8.21 14.08 7.99
N LEU A 8 7.28 13.30 7.46
CA LEU A 8 7.00 11.92 7.85
C LEU A 8 7.39 11.01 6.70
N ALA A 9 8.30 10.07 6.97
CA ALA A 9 8.71 9.05 6.02
C ALA A 9 8.13 7.70 6.43
N LEU A 10 7.51 6.98 5.49
CA LEU A 10 7.10 5.59 5.66
C LEU A 10 7.91 4.70 4.72
N TRP A 11 8.79 3.88 5.29
CA TRP A 11 9.59 2.89 4.56
C TRP A 11 8.97 1.51 4.68
N SER A 12 9.08 0.72 3.61
CA SER A 12 8.57 -0.65 3.58
C SER A 12 9.34 -1.50 2.59
N ALA A 13 9.43 -2.81 2.84
CA ALA A 13 9.64 -3.73 1.75
C ALA A 13 8.43 -3.65 0.80
N PRO A 14 8.60 -3.85 -0.53
CA PRO A 14 7.48 -4.01 -1.45
C PRO A 14 6.45 -5.02 -0.91
N ARG A 15 5.19 -4.90 -1.32
CA ARG A 15 4.11 -5.85 -0.95
C ARG A 15 3.81 -5.94 0.56
N SER A 16 4.27 -4.98 1.36
CA SER A 16 4.07 -4.92 2.82
C SER A 16 2.88 -4.03 3.26
N ARG A 17 1.86 -3.87 2.41
CA ARG A 17 0.63 -3.10 2.65
C ARG A 17 0.82 -1.60 2.94
N SER A 18 2.01 -1.06 2.69
CA SER A 18 2.35 0.36 2.89
C SER A 18 1.54 1.31 2.01
N THR A 19 1.08 0.87 0.84
CA THR A 19 0.17 1.64 -0.01
C THR A 19 -1.22 1.85 0.64
N ALA A 20 -1.72 0.92 1.46
CA ALA A 20 -2.95 1.15 2.23
C ALA A 20 -2.77 2.27 3.27
N PHE A 21 -1.59 2.32 3.91
CA PHE A 21 -1.23 3.40 4.83
C PHE A 21 -1.15 4.76 4.10
N LEU A 22 -0.60 4.77 2.89
CA LEU A 22 -0.61 5.95 2.03
C LEU A 22 -2.04 6.44 1.75
N ARG A 23 -3.00 5.55 1.44
CA ARG A 23 -4.42 5.93 1.24
C ARG A 23 -5.01 6.59 2.48
N MET A 24 -4.74 6.02 3.65
CA MET A 24 -5.16 6.62 4.91
C MET A 24 -4.59 8.04 5.04
N MET A 25 -3.30 8.25 4.77
CA MET A 25 -2.68 9.57 4.81
C MET A 25 -3.27 10.55 3.79
N VAL A 26 -3.64 10.09 2.59
CA VAL A 26 -4.39 10.89 1.61
C VAL A 26 -5.76 11.28 2.18
N LYS A 27 -6.53 10.34 2.73
CA LYS A 27 -7.87 10.63 3.29
C LYS A 27 -7.82 11.53 4.53
N ARG A 28 -6.73 11.54 5.29
CA ARG A 28 -6.55 12.52 6.39
C ARG A 28 -6.56 13.96 5.88
N GLY A 29 -6.00 14.21 4.70
CA GLY A 29 -5.99 15.53 4.05
C GLY A 29 -5.15 16.61 4.73
N ASP A 30 -4.32 16.26 5.72
CA ASP A 30 -3.53 17.21 6.51
C ASP A 30 -2.03 17.25 6.14
N HIS A 31 -1.62 16.54 5.08
CA HIS A 31 -0.25 16.49 4.57
C HIS A 31 -0.22 16.62 3.04
N THR A 32 0.86 17.18 2.49
CA THR A 32 1.25 16.88 1.11
C THR A 32 1.76 15.45 1.08
N VAL A 33 1.09 14.61 0.29
CA VAL A 33 1.40 13.17 0.20
C VAL A 33 2.17 12.86 -1.06
N LEU A 34 3.36 12.26 -0.92
CA LEU A 34 4.20 11.80 -2.02
C LEU A 34 4.19 10.27 -2.08
N HIS A 35 4.03 9.72 -3.28
CA HIS A 35 4.03 8.28 -3.53
C HIS A 35 5.35 7.86 -4.14
N GLU A 36 6.15 7.11 -3.39
CA GLU A 36 7.38 6.44 -3.81
C GLU A 36 8.37 7.38 -4.52
N PRO A 37 8.64 8.60 -4.00
CA PRO A 37 9.47 9.55 -4.73
C PRO A 37 10.92 9.07 -4.95
N PHE A 38 11.49 8.24 -4.06
CA PHE A 38 12.83 7.70 -4.24
C PHE A 38 12.84 6.52 -5.21
N SER A 39 11.92 5.56 -5.09
CA SER A 39 11.77 4.46 -6.06
C SER A 39 11.48 5.00 -7.46
N HIS A 40 10.52 5.92 -7.63
CA HIS A 40 10.25 6.57 -8.92
C HIS A 40 11.46 7.29 -9.51
N LEU A 41 12.28 7.93 -8.68
CA LEU A 41 13.50 8.58 -9.15
C LEU A 41 14.46 7.57 -9.78
N LEU A 42 14.61 6.39 -9.19
CA LEU A 42 15.50 5.35 -9.71
C LEU A 42 14.90 4.59 -10.90
N ASP A 43 13.58 4.35 -10.88
CA ASP A 43 12.86 3.69 -11.97
C ASP A 43 12.78 4.55 -13.24
N PHE A 44 12.44 5.83 -13.08
CA PHE A 44 12.12 6.72 -14.20
C PHE A 44 13.17 7.80 -14.46
N GLY A 45 14.21 7.87 -13.64
CA GLY A 45 15.23 8.92 -13.69
C GLY A 45 14.75 10.29 -13.19
N HIS A 46 13.51 10.38 -12.70
CA HIS A 46 12.96 11.61 -12.11
C HIS A 46 11.82 11.33 -11.11
N ALA A 47 11.61 12.26 -10.18
CA ALA A 47 10.47 12.26 -9.27
C ALA A 47 9.79 13.63 -9.23
N THR A 48 8.45 13.64 -9.22
CA THR A 48 7.65 14.87 -9.18
C THR A 48 7.31 15.26 -7.74
N ILE A 49 7.59 16.51 -7.36
CA ILE A 49 7.27 17.07 -6.03
C ILE A 49 6.67 18.46 -6.22
N GLY A 50 5.36 18.58 -5.96
CA GLY A 50 4.61 19.80 -6.27
C GLY A 50 4.61 20.06 -7.78
N GLU A 51 5.05 21.26 -8.19
CA GLU A 51 5.19 21.64 -9.61
C GLU A 51 6.59 21.36 -10.18
N GLY A 52 7.51 20.84 -9.37
CA GLY A 52 8.90 20.60 -9.76
C GLY A 52 9.23 19.13 -9.97
N GLU A 53 10.39 18.89 -10.57
CA GLU A 53 10.99 17.57 -10.72
C GLU A 53 12.37 17.54 -10.03
N ALA A 54 12.71 16.39 -9.48
CA ALA A 54 14.05 16.06 -9.01
C ALA A 54 14.63 14.94 -9.89
N ARG A 55 15.91 15.04 -10.24
CA ARG A 55 16.66 14.06 -11.05
C ARG A 55 17.83 13.43 -10.29
N SER A 56 17.95 13.71 -9.00
CA SER A 56 18.89 13.07 -8.08
C SER A 56 18.30 12.98 -6.68
N GLU A 57 18.83 12.10 -5.84
CA GLU A 57 18.39 11.97 -4.45
C GLU A 57 18.61 13.27 -3.66
N GLU A 58 19.72 13.98 -3.93
CA GLU A 58 20.01 15.30 -3.35
C GLU A 58 18.94 16.34 -3.74
N GLU A 59 18.59 16.42 -5.02
CA GLU A 59 17.54 17.31 -5.50
C GLU A 59 16.18 16.97 -4.90
N LEU A 60 15.89 15.67 -4.77
CA LEU A 60 14.66 15.15 -4.18
C LEU A 60 14.55 15.53 -2.71
N ILE A 61 15.59 15.27 -1.92
CA ILE A 61 15.63 15.63 -0.50
C ILE A 61 15.47 17.15 -0.34
N ALA A 62 16.17 17.95 -1.15
CA ALA A 62 16.02 19.40 -1.15
C ALA A 62 14.59 19.84 -1.52
N ALA A 63 13.94 19.16 -2.47
CA ALA A 63 12.55 19.43 -2.85
C ALA A 63 11.57 19.08 -1.71
N ILE A 64 11.76 17.95 -1.03
CA ILE A 64 10.97 17.55 0.14
C ILE A 64 11.10 18.60 1.24
N ARG A 65 12.33 19.03 1.57
CA ARG A 65 12.59 20.09 2.56
C ARG A 65 11.87 21.40 2.19
N ARG A 66 11.98 21.83 0.93
CA ARG A 66 11.27 23.03 0.42
C ARG A 66 9.75 22.89 0.57
N GLN A 67 9.18 21.76 0.17
CA GLN A 67 7.75 21.51 0.31
C GLN A 67 7.31 21.50 1.78
N ALA A 68 8.14 20.93 2.65
CA ALA A 68 7.94 20.89 4.10
C ALA A 68 7.97 22.27 4.77
N THR A 69 8.46 23.32 4.11
CA THR A 69 8.32 24.71 4.61
C THR A 69 6.90 25.26 4.43
N LYS A 70 6.18 24.79 3.40
CA LYS A 70 4.81 25.21 3.09
C LYS A 70 3.80 24.40 3.90
N ASN A 71 3.79 23.08 3.69
CA ASN A 71 2.87 22.15 4.37
C ASN A 71 3.64 20.95 4.93
N PRO A 72 3.16 20.28 5.99
CA PRO A 72 3.70 19.00 6.39
C PRO A 72 3.71 18.01 5.22
N VAL A 73 4.79 17.26 5.07
CA VAL A 73 4.97 16.26 4.02
C VAL A 73 4.89 14.86 4.64
N PHE A 74 4.11 13.99 4.00
CA PHE A 74 4.20 12.56 4.20
C PHE A 74 4.66 11.93 2.89
N PHE A 75 5.70 11.10 2.93
CA PHE A 75 6.02 10.25 1.79
C PHE A 75 6.08 8.80 2.22
N LYS A 76 5.64 7.93 1.32
CA LYS A 76 5.81 6.48 1.45
C LYS A 76 6.78 6.04 0.37
N ASP A 77 7.72 5.17 0.71
CA ASP A 77 8.62 4.55 -0.24
C ASP A 77 8.81 3.05 0.01
N THR A 78 9.30 2.36 -1.01
CA THR A 78 9.68 0.94 -0.93
C THR A 78 11.19 0.77 -0.98
N THR A 79 11.71 -0.42 -0.70
CA THR A 79 13.15 -0.70 -0.61
C THR A 79 13.63 -1.78 -1.59
N ASP A 80 12.94 -1.88 -2.72
CA ASP A 80 13.36 -2.56 -3.95
C ASP A 80 14.60 -1.92 -4.58
N PHE A 81 14.95 -0.69 -4.19
CA PHE A 81 16.23 -0.06 -4.47
C PHE A 81 16.99 0.33 -3.20
N ARG A 82 18.30 0.55 -3.35
CA ARG A 82 19.15 1.14 -2.32
C ARG A 82 19.32 2.64 -2.60
N TYR A 83 19.10 3.48 -1.59
CA TYR A 83 19.12 4.94 -1.71
C TYR A 83 20.41 5.52 -1.12
N GLU A 84 21.43 5.73 -1.95
CA GLU A 84 22.76 6.10 -1.47
C GLU A 84 22.83 7.54 -0.97
N GLY A 85 22.17 8.46 -1.67
CA GLY A 85 22.08 9.87 -1.30
C GLY A 85 21.29 10.07 -0.01
N LEU A 86 20.21 9.33 0.19
CA LEU A 86 19.45 9.28 1.44
C LEU A 86 20.33 8.83 2.62
N LEU A 87 21.08 7.73 2.43
CA LEU A 87 21.95 7.18 3.48
C LEU A 87 23.13 8.11 3.80
N ALA A 88 23.57 8.92 2.84
CA ALA A 88 24.63 9.91 3.02
C ALA A 88 24.15 11.18 3.74
N ASP A 89 22.87 11.58 3.60
CA ASP A 89 22.32 12.81 4.21
C ASP A 89 21.90 12.58 5.68
N THR A 90 22.89 12.52 6.57
CA THR A 90 22.64 12.36 8.02
C THR A 90 21.82 13.51 8.64
N GLU A 91 21.73 14.67 8.00
CA GLU A 91 20.88 15.76 8.47
C GLU A 91 19.41 15.46 8.16
N PHE A 92 19.11 14.96 6.96
CA PHE A 92 17.75 14.56 6.58
C PHE A 92 17.23 13.42 7.45
N LEU A 93 18.09 12.42 7.74
CA LEU A 93 17.76 11.32 8.64
C LEU A 93 17.43 11.79 10.07
N ARG A 94 17.95 12.94 10.51
CA ARG A 94 17.61 13.56 11.80
C ARG A 94 16.38 14.45 11.75
N GLU A 95 16.19 15.15 10.64
CA GLU A 95 15.11 16.11 10.43
C GLU A 95 13.75 15.42 10.28
N ALA A 96 13.71 14.32 9.53
CA ALA A 96 12.50 13.57 9.26
C ALA A 96 12.16 12.59 10.40
N THR A 97 10.87 12.40 10.65
CA THR A 97 10.41 11.30 11.51
C THR A 97 10.16 10.08 10.63
N HIS A 98 10.94 9.02 10.86
CA HIS A 98 10.90 7.80 10.06
C HIS A 98 10.06 6.71 10.72
N THR A 99 9.20 6.11 9.92
CA THR A 99 8.35 4.97 10.26
C THR A 99 8.68 3.82 9.32
N PHE A 100 8.70 2.60 9.84
CA PHE A 100 8.96 1.39 9.10
C PHE A 100 7.75 0.48 9.23
N ILE A 101 7.13 0.07 8.12
CA ILE A 101 6.07 -0.93 8.15
C ILE A 101 6.60 -2.26 7.62
N VAL A 102 6.39 -3.31 8.41
CA VAL A 102 6.88 -4.67 8.12
C VAL A 102 5.71 -5.64 7.97
N ARG A 103 5.90 -6.63 7.11
CA ARG A 103 5.04 -7.80 6.92
C ARG A 103 5.92 -9.04 6.98
N HIS A 104 5.39 -10.18 7.39
CA HIS A 104 6.16 -11.43 7.34
C HIS A 104 6.70 -11.64 5.89
N PRO A 105 7.99 -12.01 5.69
CA PRO A 105 8.56 -12.06 4.34
C PRO A 105 7.94 -13.12 3.44
N ALA A 106 7.43 -14.23 3.98
CA ALA A 106 6.84 -15.32 3.19
C ALA A 106 5.74 -14.86 2.20
N PRO A 107 4.65 -14.19 2.63
CA PRO A 107 3.64 -13.66 1.70
C PRO A 107 4.14 -12.51 0.83
N VAL A 108 5.16 -11.76 1.27
CA VAL A 108 5.80 -10.70 0.46
C VAL A 108 6.51 -11.31 -0.74
N ILE A 109 7.33 -12.33 -0.51
CA ILE A 109 8.12 -13.04 -1.53
C ILE A 109 7.20 -13.69 -2.55
N ALA A 110 6.20 -14.46 -2.10
CA ALA A 110 5.23 -15.09 -2.99
C ALA A 110 4.46 -14.07 -3.84
N SER A 111 4.01 -12.96 -3.23
CA SER A 111 3.32 -11.90 -3.96
C SER A 111 4.21 -11.17 -4.97
N HIS A 112 5.50 -10.99 -4.68
CA HIS A 112 6.41 -10.31 -5.59
C HIS A 112 6.73 -11.20 -6.79
N TYR A 113 7.06 -12.47 -6.53
CA TYR A 113 7.36 -13.46 -7.57
C TYR A 113 6.17 -13.68 -8.53
N ALA A 114 4.93 -13.73 -8.01
CA ALA A 114 3.74 -13.86 -8.85
C ALA A 114 3.52 -12.66 -9.79
N LEU A 115 4.05 -11.48 -9.46
CA LEU A 115 3.98 -10.30 -10.33
C LEU A 115 5.16 -10.20 -11.29
N ASN A 116 6.35 -10.59 -10.82
CA ASN A 116 7.61 -10.58 -11.55
C ASN A 116 8.41 -11.86 -11.24
N PRO A 117 8.35 -12.90 -12.08
CA PRO A 117 9.10 -14.13 -11.90
C PRO A 117 10.62 -13.96 -11.93
N ASP A 118 11.13 -12.86 -12.49
CA ASP A 118 12.55 -12.53 -12.55
C ASP A 118 13.03 -11.74 -11.32
N VAL A 119 12.18 -11.57 -10.30
CA VAL A 119 12.52 -10.84 -9.07
C VAL A 119 13.78 -11.41 -8.41
N GLY A 120 14.75 -10.53 -8.17
CA GLY A 120 15.97 -10.83 -7.48
C GLY A 120 15.77 -10.88 -5.96
N ARG A 121 16.72 -11.52 -5.27
CA ARG A 121 16.71 -11.61 -3.80
C ARG A 121 16.60 -10.23 -3.16
N ASP A 122 17.37 -9.25 -3.61
CA ASP A 122 17.47 -7.95 -2.96
C ASP A 122 16.26 -7.05 -3.25
N ASP A 123 15.49 -7.34 -4.30
CA ASP A 123 14.26 -6.63 -4.69
C ASP A 123 13.11 -6.87 -3.69
N ILE A 124 13.21 -7.93 -2.88
CA ILE A 124 12.31 -8.16 -1.74
C ILE A 124 12.52 -7.10 -0.65
N GLY A 125 13.72 -6.55 -0.52
CA GLY A 125 13.95 -5.26 0.15
C GLY A 125 14.12 -5.22 1.67
N PHE A 126 14.00 -6.33 2.44
CA PHE A 126 14.15 -6.25 3.92
C PHE A 126 15.57 -5.90 4.38
N GLY A 127 16.61 -6.35 3.66
CA GLY A 127 17.99 -5.97 3.96
C GLY A 127 18.21 -4.45 3.88
N ARG A 128 17.72 -3.83 2.79
CA ARG A 128 17.77 -2.38 2.57
C ARG A 128 16.86 -1.61 3.53
N LEU A 129 15.71 -2.18 3.89
CA LEU A 129 14.82 -1.61 4.92
C LEU A 129 15.54 -1.52 6.29
N ALA A 130 16.25 -2.57 6.68
CA ALA A 130 17.04 -2.60 7.90
C ALA A 130 18.27 -1.66 7.82
N GLU A 131 18.87 -1.47 6.64
CA GLU A 131 19.95 -0.49 6.43
C GLU A 131 19.47 0.94 6.71
N ILE A 132 18.32 1.33 6.15
CA ILE A 132 17.73 2.65 6.42
C ILE A 132 17.38 2.79 7.90
N TYR A 133 16.83 1.73 8.50
CA TYR A 133 16.55 1.72 9.94
C TYR A 133 17.78 2.01 10.80
N ASP A 134 18.89 1.31 10.54
CA ASP A 134 20.13 1.47 11.27
C ASP A 134 20.73 2.86 11.06
N ALA A 135 20.68 3.38 9.82
CA ALA A 135 21.16 4.71 9.51
C ALA A 135 20.37 5.79 10.27
N VAL A 136 19.03 5.69 10.33
CA VAL A 136 18.20 6.61 11.11
C VAL A 136 18.48 6.48 12.61
N HIS A 137 18.57 5.26 13.13
CA HIS A 137 18.87 5.03 14.55
C HIS A 137 20.23 5.64 14.92
N ALA A 138 21.26 5.41 14.10
CA ALA A 138 22.59 5.97 14.30
C ALA A 138 22.61 7.51 14.19
N ALA A 139 21.84 8.09 13.26
CA ALA A 139 21.79 9.54 13.08
C ALA A 139 21.05 10.24 14.23
N THR A 140 19.94 9.66 14.71
CA THR A 140 19.05 10.28 15.70
C THR A 140 19.39 9.93 17.15
N GLY A 141 20.00 8.76 17.39
CA GLY A 141 20.15 8.19 18.73
C GLY A 141 18.82 7.75 19.37
N THR A 142 17.73 7.69 18.59
CA THR A 142 16.40 7.28 19.04
C THR A 142 15.93 6.06 18.26
N GLU A 143 15.08 5.24 18.86
CA GLU A 143 14.49 4.08 18.18
C GLU A 143 13.41 4.55 17.18
N PRO A 144 13.56 4.31 15.87
CA PRO A 144 12.54 4.64 14.90
C PRO A 144 11.26 3.82 15.10
N VAL A 145 10.13 4.35 14.63
CA VAL A 145 8.83 3.69 14.81
C VAL A 145 8.71 2.51 13.85
N VAL A 146 8.37 1.32 14.36
CA VAL A 146 8.06 0.15 13.54
C VAL A 146 6.58 -0.25 13.71
N ILE A 147 5.89 -0.56 12.61
CA ILE A 147 4.50 -1.02 12.57
C ILE A 147 4.46 -2.40 11.90
N SER A 148 3.77 -3.38 12.48
CA SER A 148 3.40 -4.59 11.75
C SER A 148 2.15 -4.34 10.91
N SER A 149 2.21 -4.72 9.65
CA SER A 149 1.06 -4.67 8.74
C SER A 149 -0.05 -5.62 9.18
N GLU A 150 0.30 -6.72 9.85
CA GLU A 150 -0.63 -7.69 10.43
C GLU A 150 -1.38 -7.08 11.62
N ASP A 151 -0.65 -6.43 12.54
CA ASP A 151 -1.27 -5.72 13.67
C ASP A 151 -2.17 -4.57 13.16
N LEU A 152 -1.73 -3.86 12.12
CA LEU A 152 -2.49 -2.80 11.48
C LEU A 152 -3.78 -3.29 10.82
N VAL A 153 -3.79 -4.48 10.24
CA VAL A 153 -5.01 -5.07 9.66
C VAL A 153 -5.91 -5.64 10.75
N ALA A 154 -5.35 -6.25 11.79
CA ALA A 154 -6.09 -6.88 12.87
C ALA A 154 -6.84 -5.87 13.76
N ASP A 155 -6.20 -4.74 14.09
CA ASP A 155 -6.81 -3.65 14.86
C ASP A 155 -6.36 -2.28 14.33
N PRO A 156 -6.95 -1.81 13.21
CA PRO A 156 -6.52 -0.58 12.57
C PRO A 156 -6.68 0.65 13.45
N ALA A 157 -7.79 0.73 14.20
CA ALA A 157 -8.10 1.90 15.00
C ALA A 157 -7.11 2.08 16.15
N ASN A 158 -6.74 1.01 16.84
CA ASN A 158 -5.81 1.07 17.96
C ASN A 158 -4.36 1.24 17.48
N THR A 159 -3.98 0.53 16.41
CA THR A 159 -2.64 0.64 15.82
C THR A 159 -2.37 2.06 15.31
N VAL A 160 -3.30 2.64 14.54
CA VAL A 160 -3.13 4.00 13.99
C VAL A 160 -3.20 5.06 15.08
N ARG A 161 -4.03 4.88 16.13
CA ARG A 161 -4.04 5.77 17.28
C ARG A 161 -2.69 5.76 18.01
N THR A 162 -2.16 4.58 18.30
CA THR A 162 -0.85 4.42 18.95
C THR A 162 0.26 5.04 18.09
N TYR A 163 0.24 4.79 16.78
CA TYR A 163 1.14 5.43 15.84
C TYR A 163 1.07 6.96 15.94
N CYS A 164 -0.13 7.53 15.82
CA CYS A 164 -0.36 8.96 15.89
C CYS A 164 0.18 9.56 17.19
N ASP A 165 -0.08 8.92 18.33
CA ASP A 165 0.41 9.37 19.64
C ASP A 165 1.95 9.40 19.70
N VAL A 166 2.62 8.39 19.13
CA VAL A 166 4.09 8.29 19.13
C VAL A 166 4.73 9.31 18.19
N VAL A 167 4.18 9.50 16.98
CA VAL A 167 4.74 10.45 16.00
C VAL A 167 4.26 11.90 16.18
N GLY A 168 3.40 12.16 17.16
CA GLY A 168 2.88 13.50 17.45
C GLY A 168 1.81 13.99 16.47
N LEU A 169 1.05 13.07 15.89
CA LEU A 169 -0.12 13.37 15.06
C LEU A 169 -1.43 13.27 15.86
N ARG A 170 -2.44 14.01 15.41
CA ARG A 170 -3.83 13.79 15.86
C ARG A 170 -4.38 12.53 15.19
N PHE A 171 -5.00 11.65 15.96
CA PHE A 171 -5.77 10.53 15.42
C PHE A 171 -7.05 11.02 14.72
N VAL A 172 -7.29 10.55 13.49
CA VAL A 172 -8.48 10.89 12.68
C VAL A 172 -9.21 9.59 12.32
N PRO A 173 -10.25 9.18 13.09
CA PRO A 173 -10.94 7.90 12.88
C PRO A 173 -11.49 7.73 11.45
N ALA A 174 -12.04 8.80 10.88
CA ALA A 174 -12.63 8.78 9.54
C ALA A 174 -11.61 8.48 8.42
N ALA A 175 -10.31 8.66 8.66
CA ALA A 175 -9.27 8.36 7.68
C ALA A 175 -9.00 6.84 7.52
N LEU A 176 -9.56 6.00 8.39
CA LEU A 176 -9.44 4.54 8.31
C LEU A 176 -10.36 3.92 7.24
N SER A 177 -11.24 4.73 6.65
CA SER A 177 -12.16 4.32 5.60
C SER A 177 -11.98 5.19 4.37
N TRP A 178 -11.99 4.57 3.19
CA TRP A 178 -11.84 5.24 1.90
C TRP A 178 -12.70 4.56 0.84
N GLU A 179 -12.98 5.27 -0.25
CA GLU A 179 -13.61 4.65 -1.43
C GLU A 179 -12.61 3.73 -2.12
N ALA A 180 -13.11 2.62 -2.68
CA ALA A 180 -12.34 1.81 -3.62
C ALA A 180 -12.10 2.61 -4.92
N GLY A 181 -11.00 2.32 -5.61
CA GLY A 181 -10.60 2.96 -6.85
C GLY A 181 -9.10 3.26 -6.90
N LEU A 182 -8.57 3.39 -8.12
CA LEU A 182 -7.21 3.87 -8.37
C LEU A 182 -7.14 5.37 -8.04
N LEU A 183 -6.14 5.77 -7.28
CA LEU A 183 -5.84 7.19 -7.11
C LEU A 183 -5.14 7.71 -8.38
N PRO A 184 -5.39 8.96 -8.82
CA PRO A 184 -4.79 9.49 -10.05
C PRO A 184 -3.27 9.35 -10.11
N GLN A 185 -2.59 9.54 -8.98
CA GLN A 185 -1.14 9.41 -8.84
C GLN A 185 -0.60 7.97 -8.96
N TRP A 186 -1.46 6.96 -9.13
CA TRP A 186 -1.10 5.54 -9.24
C TRP A 186 -1.29 4.96 -10.63
N GLN A 187 -1.72 5.78 -11.61
CA GLN A 187 -1.98 5.31 -12.97
C GLN A 187 -0.74 4.63 -13.59
N ARG A 188 0.46 5.18 -13.34
CA ARG A 188 1.73 4.65 -13.87
C ARG A 188 2.20 3.34 -13.22
N THR A 189 1.72 3.01 -12.02
CA THR A 189 2.11 1.80 -11.26
C THR A 189 0.90 0.91 -10.96
N SER A 190 -0.12 0.98 -11.81
CA SER A 190 -1.44 0.36 -11.60
C SER A 190 -1.35 -1.17 -11.44
N ARG A 191 -0.51 -1.85 -12.25
CA ARG A 191 -0.23 -3.29 -12.16
C ARG A 191 0.21 -3.72 -10.76
N TRP A 192 1.00 -2.89 -10.08
CA TRP A 192 1.47 -3.15 -8.72
C TRP A 192 0.41 -2.87 -7.64
N HIS A 193 -0.62 -2.08 -7.95
CA HIS A 193 -1.59 -1.56 -6.97
C HIS A 193 -3.01 -2.12 -7.10
N GLN A 194 -3.25 -3.10 -7.98
CA GLN A 194 -4.59 -3.67 -8.25
C GLN A 194 -5.32 -4.17 -7.01
N GLN A 195 -4.62 -4.78 -6.06
CA GLN A 195 -5.25 -5.28 -4.82
C GLN A 195 -5.63 -4.12 -3.88
N THR A 196 -4.75 -3.13 -3.75
CA THR A 196 -4.98 -1.97 -2.87
C THR A 196 -6.07 -1.04 -3.42
N SER A 197 -6.24 -0.97 -4.75
CA SER A 197 -7.31 -0.18 -5.35
C SER A 197 -8.70 -0.75 -5.02
N ARG A 198 -8.82 -2.04 -4.66
CA ARG A 198 -10.09 -2.69 -4.30
C ARG A 198 -10.48 -2.52 -2.83
N THR A 199 -9.59 -2.02 -1.97
CA THR A 199 -9.89 -1.90 -0.55
C THR A 199 -10.63 -0.61 -0.21
N THR A 200 -11.48 -0.67 0.81
CA THR A 200 -12.15 0.51 1.43
C THR A 200 -11.61 0.82 2.82
N GLY A 201 -10.57 0.11 3.25
CA GLY A 201 -9.90 0.21 4.54
C GLY A 201 -8.70 -0.74 4.62
N PHE A 202 -8.13 -0.89 5.81
CA PHE A 202 -7.10 -1.91 6.06
C PHE A 202 -7.76 -3.29 6.08
N ALA A 203 -7.43 -4.13 5.10
CA ALA A 203 -8.00 -5.45 4.95
C ALA A 203 -6.94 -6.45 4.48
N ASP A 204 -7.12 -7.71 4.87
CA ASP A 204 -6.38 -8.81 4.27
C ASP A 204 -7.14 -9.34 3.06
N VAL A 205 -6.67 -8.98 1.86
CA VAL A 205 -7.12 -9.58 0.62
C VAL A 205 -6.29 -10.85 0.41
N GLY A 206 -6.67 -11.91 1.13
CA GLY A 206 -6.02 -13.22 1.08
C GLY A 206 -5.85 -13.66 -0.38
N THR A 207 -4.61 -13.94 -0.77
CA THR A 207 -4.27 -14.41 -2.11
C THR A 207 -3.49 -15.70 -1.99
N ASN A 208 -3.94 -16.75 -2.68
CA ASN A 208 -3.20 -17.99 -2.79
C ASN A 208 -2.30 -17.91 -4.01
N TYR A 209 -0.99 -18.03 -3.79
CA TYR A 209 0.01 -18.05 -4.86
C TYR A 209 0.39 -19.51 -5.16
N PRO A 210 0.53 -19.88 -6.45
CA PRO A 210 0.96 -21.23 -6.82
C PRO A 210 2.38 -21.52 -6.31
N ASP A 211 3.27 -20.53 -6.43
CA ASP A 211 4.64 -20.58 -5.93
C ASP A 211 4.74 -19.85 -4.58
N THR A 212 5.26 -20.56 -3.59
CA THR A 212 5.46 -20.07 -2.23
C THR A 212 6.85 -20.46 -1.74
N VAL A 213 7.24 -19.88 -0.60
CA VAL A 213 8.49 -20.23 0.08
C VAL A 213 8.54 -21.70 0.53
N ASP A 214 7.39 -22.37 0.65
CA ASP A 214 7.32 -23.76 1.12
C ASP A 214 7.49 -24.77 -0.02
N ASN A 215 7.21 -24.37 -1.27
CA ASN A 215 7.24 -25.27 -2.43
C ASN A 215 8.24 -24.85 -3.53
N HIS A 216 8.85 -23.66 -3.45
CA HIS A 216 9.80 -23.17 -4.44
C HIS A 216 11.19 -22.90 -3.81
N PRO A 217 12.26 -23.66 -4.17
CA PRO A 217 13.57 -23.55 -3.53
C PRO A 217 14.19 -22.15 -3.54
N LEU A 218 14.12 -21.44 -4.68
CA LEU A 218 14.60 -20.05 -4.78
C LEU A 218 13.92 -19.12 -3.78
N LEU A 219 12.60 -19.26 -3.59
CA LEU A 219 11.82 -18.41 -2.70
C LEU A 219 12.09 -18.75 -1.23
N SER A 220 12.35 -20.03 -0.92
CA SER A 220 12.88 -20.45 0.38
C SER A 220 14.22 -19.78 0.69
N ASP A 221 15.15 -19.72 -0.28
CA ASP A 221 16.45 -19.06 -0.08
C ASP A 221 16.29 -17.55 0.16
N PHE A 222 15.35 -16.91 -0.55
CA PHE A 222 15.01 -15.51 -0.29
C PHE A 222 14.45 -15.33 1.13
N LEU A 223 13.57 -16.23 1.59
CA LEU A 223 13.02 -16.17 2.94
C LEU A 223 14.13 -16.27 3.99
N GLN A 224 15.03 -17.23 3.85
CA GLN A 224 16.14 -17.42 4.80
C GLN A 224 17.03 -16.18 4.90
N TYR A 225 17.30 -15.52 3.76
CA TYR A 225 18.06 -14.28 3.73
C TYR A 225 17.34 -13.11 4.42
N HIS A 226 16.03 -12.96 4.21
CA HIS A 226 15.26 -11.79 4.71
C HIS A 226 14.75 -11.92 6.14
N LEU A 227 14.59 -13.15 6.65
CA LEU A 227 14.05 -13.41 8.00
C LEU A 227 14.81 -12.68 9.13
N PRO A 228 16.16 -12.68 9.18
CA PRO A 228 16.88 -11.96 10.24
C PRO A 228 16.59 -10.46 10.27
N TYR A 229 16.50 -9.82 9.10
CA TYR A 229 16.18 -8.39 8.99
C TYR A 229 14.73 -8.10 9.40
N PHE A 230 13.80 -8.97 9.00
CA PHE A 230 12.41 -8.88 9.45
C PHE A 230 12.31 -9.01 10.98
N HIS A 231 12.90 -10.03 11.58
CA HIS A 231 12.84 -10.24 13.03
C HIS A 231 13.40 -9.06 13.81
N LYS A 232 14.57 -8.53 13.38
CA LYS A 232 15.17 -7.33 13.96
C LYS A 232 14.18 -6.17 14.07
N LEU A 233 13.44 -5.88 13.00
CA LEU A 233 12.46 -4.80 12.98
C LEU A 233 11.17 -5.17 13.72
N PHE A 234 10.66 -6.38 13.49
CA PHE A 234 9.39 -6.85 14.06
C PHE A 234 9.39 -6.92 15.59
N GLU A 235 10.53 -7.25 16.20
CA GLU A 235 10.70 -7.22 17.66
C GLU A 235 10.56 -5.82 18.26
N ARG A 236 10.75 -4.76 17.46
CA ARG A 236 10.68 -3.35 17.87
C ARG A 236 9.36 -2.69 17.50
N ARG A 237 8.42 -3.44 16.92
CA ARG A 237 7.12 -2.90 16.50
C ARG A 237 6.35 -2.31 17.67
N LEU A 238 5.52 -1.33 17.36
CA LEU A 238 4.53 -0.82 18.29
C LEU A 238 3.64 -1.96 18.77
N THR A 239 3.53 -2.10 20.08
CA THR A 239 2.52 -2.95 20.70
C THR A 239 1.40 -2.03 21.19
N PRO A 240 0.16 -2.20 20.68
CA PRO A 240 -0.93 -1.34 21.10
C PRO A 240 -1.13 -1.41 22.61
N ARG A 241 -1.31 -0.25 23.27
CA ARG A 241 -1.56 -0.23 24.71
C ARG A 241 -2.88 -0.92 24.98
N THR A 242 -2.88 -2.00 25.75
CA THR A 242 -4.10 -2.62 26.26
C THR A 242 -4.76 -1.70 27.29
N GLY A 243 -5.56 -0.74 26.81
CA GLY A 243 -6.48 0.02 27.64
C GLY A 243 -7.65 -0.87 28.04
N LYS A 244 -7.91 -1.01 29.35
CA LYS A 244 -9.09 -1.71 29.90
C LYS A 244 -10.36 -1.18 29.20
N SER A 245 -11.08 -2.07 28.50
CA SER A 245 -12.38 -1.70 27.93
C SER A 245 -13.34 -1.37 29.07
N VAL A 246 -13.94 -0.18 29.00
CA VAL A 246 -15.18 0.08 29.73
C VAL A 246 -16.26 -0.45 28.81
N HIS A 247 -16.76 -1.65 29.12
CA HIS A 247 -17.92 -2.24 28.47
C HIS A 247 -19.16 -1.41 28.81
N GLU A 248 -19.64 -0.63 27.84
CA GLU A 248 -20.99 -0.10 27.86
C GLU A 248 -21.89 -1.09 27.12
N ARG A 249 -22.73 -1.77 27.91
CA ARG A 249 -23.76 -2.70 27.45
C ARG A 249 -24.93 -1.90 26.92
N THR A 250 -25.41 -2.24 25.73
CA THR A 250 -26.80 -2.01 25.37
C THR A 250 -27.32 -3.24 24.62
N GLN A 251 -28.28 -3.90 25.26
CA GLN A 251 -29.07 -4.99 24.69
C GLN A 251 -30.17 -4.41 23.81
N GLY A 252 -30.44 -5.08 22.69
CA GLY A 252 -31.60 -4.84 21.84
C GLY A 252 -31.90 -6.10 21.03
N SER A 253 -32.87 -6.87 21.52
CA SER A 253 -33.43 -8.10 20.96
C SER A 253 -34.31 -7.85 19.75
N GLY A 254 -34.33 -8.78 18.80
CA GLY A 254 -35.35 -8.85 17.74
C GLY A 254 -35.04 -9.91 16.69
N GLU A 255 -35.51 -11.13 16.93
CA GLU A 255 -35.60 -12.23 15.97
C GLU A 255 -36.80 -12.01 15.03
N MET A 256 -36.69 -12.35 13.74
CA MET A 256 -37.57 -13.33 13.06
C MET A 256 -37.20 -13.49 11.58
N THR A 257 -37.37 -14.72 11.11
CA THR A 257 -37.00 -15.35 9.84
C THR A 257 -37.90 -14.99 8.66
N THR A 258 -37.38 -15.13 7.43
CA THR A 258 -38.07 -15.77 6.29
C THR A 258 -37.06 -16.16 5.21
N GLU A 259 -37.01 -17.45 4.87
CA GLU A 259 -36.42 -17.98 3.63
C GLU A 259 -37.31 -17.64 2.42
N VAL A 260 -36.69 -17.28 1.30
CA VAL A 260 -37.29 -17.39 -0.05
C VAL A 260 -36.22 -17.93 -1.00
N THR A 261 -36.56 -19.01 -1.68
CA THR A 261 -35.76 -19.72 -2.69
C THR A 261 -35.86 -19.10 -4.08
N ASP A 262 -34.69 -18.82 -4.65
CA ASP A 262 -34.14 -19.20 -5.97
C ASP A 262 -34.87 -18.85 -7.29
N GLN A 263 -34.20 -18.02 -8.11
CA GLN A 263 -33.98 -18.17 -9.57
C GLN A 263 -32.78 -17.28 -9.99
N PRO A 264 -31.89 -17.72 -10.90
CA PRO A 264 -30.72 -16.95 -11.30
C PRO A 264 -31.12 -15.79 -12.22
N ASP A 265 -31.04 -14.57 -11.71
CA ASP A 265 -31.09 -13.36 -12.54
C ASP A 265 -29.79 -13.27 -13.35
N SER A 266 -29.92 -13.08 -14.67
CA SER A 266 -28.82 -12.70 -15.56
C SER A 266 -27.98 -11.59 -14.90
N ALA A 267 -26.67 -11.77 -14.80
CA ALA A 267 -25.81 -10.80 -14.14
C ALA A 267 -25.80 -9.47 -14.93
N LYS A 268 -26.10 -8.36 -14.25
CA LYS A 268 -26.22 -7.02 -14.84
C LYS A 268 -25.19 -6.07 -14.20
N SER A 269 -24.56 -5.25 -15.02
CA SER A 269 -23.64 -4.17 -14.61
C SER A 269 -23.82 -2.97 -15.55
N ASP A 270 -23.55 -1.77 -15.08
CA ASP A 270 -23.57 -0.58 -15.95
C ASP A 270 -22.22 -0.39 -16.64
N CYS A 271 -22.24 0.19 -17.85
CA CYS A 271 -21.05 0.57 -18.58
C CYS A 271 -20.31 1.70 -17.84
N PRO A 272 -19.01 1.58 -17.52
CA PRO A 272 -18.26 2.64 -16.84
C PRO A 272 -18.03 3.90 -17.68
N MET A 273 -18.32 3.86 -19.00
CA MET A 273 -18.11 4.98 -19.92
C MET A 273 -19.37 5.80 -20.21
N CYS A 274 -20.52 5.14 -20.32
CA CYS A 274 -21.77 5.79 -20.73
C CYS A 274 -22.95 5.47 -19.82
N GLU A 275 -22.72 4.76 -18.72
CA GLU A 275 -23.72 4.39 -17.70
C GLU A 275 -24.90 3.56 -18.25
N SER A 276 -24.80 3.09 -19.50
CA SER A 276 -25.83 2.25 -20.11
C SER A 276 -25.76 0.83 -19.54
N PRO A 277 -26.90 0.18 -19.25
CA PRO A 277 -26.93 -1.14 -18.65
C PRO A 277 -26.38 -2.19 -19.62
N ILE A 278 -25.52 -3.07 -19.10
CA ILE A 278 -24.95 -4.21 -19.82
C ILE A 278 -25.45 -5.48 -19.16
N SER A 279 -26.09 -6.33 -19.97
CA SER A 279 -26.48 -7.68 -19.58
C SER A 279 -25.46 -8.64 -20.18
N CYS A 280 -24.70 -9.32 -19.33
CA CYS A 280 -23.82 -10.39 -19.76
C CYS A 280 -24.60 -11.72 -19.80
N GLN A 281 -24.21 -12.64 -20.69
CA GLN A 281 -24.79 -13.98 -20.71
C GLN A 281 -24.40 -14.76 -19.45
N ASP A 282 -25.16 -15.79 -19.09
CA ASP A 282 -25.01 -16.57 -17.85
C ASP A 282 -23.64 -17.30 -17.71
N THR A 283 -22.80 -17.27 -18.75
CA THR A 283 -21.49 -17.94 -18.81
C THR A 283 -20.32 -16.98 -18.89
N VAL A 284 -20.50 -15.70 -18.56
CA VAL A 284 -19.42 -14.70 -18.63
C VAL A 284 -18.26 -15.09 -17.72
N LEU A 285 -17.03 -15.03 -18.24
CA LEU A 285 -15.82 -15.40 -17.52
C LEU A 285 -15.09 -14.16 -17.02
N LEU A 286 -14.35 -14.33 -15.92
CA LEU A 286 -13.42 -13.30 -15.45
C LEU A 286 -12.36 -13.05 -16.53
N ASN A 287 -12.06 -11.76 -16.77
CA ASN A 287 -11.19 -11.25 -17.85
C ASN A 287 -11.74 -11.43 -19.27
N GLU A 288 -13.02 -11.80 -19.42
CA GLU A 288 -13.68 -11.77 -20.73
C GLU A 288 -13.88 -10.33 -21.18
N ILE A 289 -13.67 -10.07 -22.48
CA ILE A 289 -13.92 -8.77 -23.09
C ILE A 289 -15.36 -8.72 -23.61
N VAL A 290 -16.11 -7.73 -23.14
CA VAL A 290 -17.51 -7.44 -23.48
C VAL A 290 -17.58 -6.05 -24.12
N GLU A 291 -18.14 -5.93 -25.32
CA GLU A 291 -18.35 -4.62 -25.98
C GLU A 291 -19.66 -3.97 -25.49
N CYS A 292 -19.60 -2.70 -25.10
CA CYS A 292 -20.82 -1.94 -24.79
C CYS A 292 -21.62 -1.66 -26.06
N GLY A 293 -22.90 -2.05 -26.09
CA GLY A 293 -23.78 -1.82 -27.24
C GLY A 293 -24.05 -0.34 -27.59
N GLU A 294 -23.86 0.59 -26.65
CA GLU A 294 -24.12 2.02 -26.84
C GLU A 294 -22.86 2.80 -27.22
N CYS A 295 -21.82 2.77 -26.38
CA CYS A 295 -20.59 3.55 -26.64
C CYS A 295 -19.50 2.76 -27.36
N ARG A 296 -19.70 1.46 -27.60
CA ARG A 296 -18.77 0.55 -28.29
C ARG A 296 -17.39 0.42 -27.64
N SER A 297 -17.27 0.82 -26.37
CA SER A 297 -16.05 0.58 -25.60
C SER A 297 -15.91 -0.91 -25.32
N GLU A 298 -14.69 -1.42 -25.48
CA GLU A 298 -14.32 -2.74 -25.01
C GLU A 298 -14.16 -2.69 -23.49
N LEU A 299 -14.83 -3.62 -22.80
CA LEU A 299 -14.85 -3.68 -21.35
C LEU A 299 -14.36 -5.05 -20.89
N GLU A 300 -13.57 -5.09 -19.84
CA GLU A 300 -13.13 -6.33 -19.22
C GLU A 300 -14.03 -6.67 -18.01
N VAL A 301 -14.41 -7.94 -17.90
CA VAL A 301 -15.14 -8.48 -16.75
C VAL A 301 -14.16 -8.64 -15.59
N VAL A 302 -14.23 -7.74 -14.61
CA VAL A 302 -13.30 -7.69 -13.46
C VAL A 302 -13.85 -8.32 -12.18
N SER A 303 -15.14 -8.67 -12.17
CA SER A 303 -15.82 -9.43 -11.10
C SER A 303 -17.07 -10.10 -11.65
N LEU A 304 -17.42 -11.28 -11.13
CA LEU A 304 -18.65 -12.02 -11.47
C LEU A 304 -19.77 -11.85 -10.43
N GLU A 305 -19.43 -11.60 -9.16
CA GLU A 305 -20.39 -11.47 -8.06
C GLU A 305 -19.98 -10.34 -7.08
N PRO A 306 -20.53 -9.11 -7.21
CA PRO A 306 -21.41 -8.67 -8.30
C PRO A 306 -20.65 -8.57 -9.63
N LEU A 307 -21.37 -8.62 -10.74
CA LEU A 307 -20.78 -8.37 -12.06
C LEU A 307 -20.23 -6.93 -12.09
N LEU A 308 -18.94 -6.79 -12.39
CA LEU A 308 -18.30 -5.48 -12.57
C LEU A 308 -17.53 -5.47 -13.88
N LEU A 309 -17.67 -4.36 -14.61
CA LEU A 309 -17.01 -4.11 -15.88
C LEU A 309 -16.07 -2.90 -15.73
N ALA A 310 -14.85 -3.02 -16.25
CA ALA A 310 -13.90 -1.91 -16.40
C ALA A 310 -13.60 -1.67 -17.87
N LEU A 311 -13.04 -0.51 -18.23
CA LEU A 311 -12.45 -0.33 -19.57
C LEU A 311 -11.39 -1.41 -19.78
N ALA A 312 -11.47 -2.13 -20.90
CA ALA A 312 -10.43 -3.06 -21.29
C ALA A 312 -9.11 -2.27 -21.45
N PRO A 313 -7.98 -2.79 -20.95
CA PRO A 313 -6.69 -2.15 -21.16
C PRO A 313 -6.38 -2.08 -22.65
N ASP A 314 -5.78 -0.98 -23.10
CA ASP A 314 -5.22 -0.90 -24.44
C ASP A 314 -4.19 -2.03 -24.59
N VAL A 315 -4.33 -2.83 -25.65
CA VAL A 315 -3.35 -3.87 -25.97
C VAL A 315 -2.01 -3.18 -26.24
N GLU A 316 -1.12 -3.16 -25.27
CA GLU A 316 0.28 -2.86 -25.53
C GLU A 316 0.80 -3.95 -26.46
N GLU A 317 1.08 -3.57 -27.72
CA GLU A 317 1.83 -4.42 -28.65
C GLU A 317 3.19 -4.73 -28.02
N ASP A 318 3.28 -5.92 -27.44
CA ASP A 318 4.51 -6.52 -26.95
C ASP A 318 5.44 -6.80 -28.14
N TRP A 319 6.20 -5.79 -28.55
CA TRP A 319 7.41 -5.98 -29.34
C TRP A 319 8.47 -6.53 -28.39
N GLY A 320 8.42 -7.84 -28.18
CA GLY A 320 9.17 -8.52 -27.14
C GLY A 320 10.68 -8.31 -27.17
N GLU A 321 11.25 -8.36 -25.97
CA GLU A 321 12.65 -8.71 -25.68
C GLU A 321 12.69 -9.66 -24.49
#